data_AF-A0A059WS14-F1
#
_entry.id   AF-A0A059WS14-F1
#
_cell.length_a   1.000
_cell.length_b   1.000
_cell.length_c   1.000
_cell.angle_alpha   90.00
_cell.angle_beta   90.00
_cell.angle_gamma   90.00
#
_symmetry.space_group_name_H-M   'P 1'
#
loop_
_entity.id
_entity.type
_entity.pdbx_description
1 polymer ?
#
loop_
_entity_poly.entity_id
_entity_poly.type
_entity_poly.pdbx_seq_one_letter_code
_entity_poly.pdbx_strand_id
1 'polypeptide(L)'
;MPGAHNVSNALGAIALATEIGVPFHKIVEALESFRGARRRFEIRLQSSDYTVVDDYGHHPTEIKATLETARSLKRKRLIVLFQPHRYTRTKALQKEFGTAFDLADLVYVTDIYAASELPIAGISGDTIVTSINAHQHAVARYAPKRSTLHREIGRMAEPGDLILSLGAGDIHEEATKLVKDLEISAQLREVMGAGEVKLYEPLSKHTTLRVGGPAQFWIEPETKGGLANVLEFCAVNRLPVMLIGRGSNLLVRDGGIAGVVIHLNRGDFVELAVEGNEIHVGAGVRLKQVAAAARNAGIGGLEWMEGIPGSVGGSLRMNAGAMGAETFEKVVSIQVVNSRGEFETLRPREMQIQYRNVPTLRDHYAVSAIFRGEGACLETIDRRLMESSQKRKTTQPVASSAGCIFKNPQQSPAGKLVDELGLKNRQVGAARVSAVHGNFIVNEGGARSAEILQLIAEIQSIAKEQRGIDLQTEVQIVGVDDE
;
A
#
# COMPACT_ATOMS: atom_id res chain seq x y z
N MET A 1 -12.59 -34.60 3.06
CA MET A 1 -13.43 -33.40 3.28
C MET A 1 -13.89 -33.38 4.73
N PRO A 2 -13.81 -32.24 5.43
CA PRO A 2 -14.30 -32.11 6.80
C PRO A 2 -15.81 -31.82 6.84
N GLY A 3 -16.44 -32.02 8.01
CA GLY A 3 -17.82 -31.61 8.30
C GLY A 3 -18.84 -32.75 8.35
N ALA A 4 -19.78 -32.66 9.30
CA ALA A 4 -20.82 -33.67 9.51
C ALA A 4 -21.78 -33.80 8.30
N HIS A 5 -22.05 -32.70 7.60
CA HIS A 5 -22.85 -32.71 6.38
C HIS A 5 -22.19 -33.54 5.26
N ASN A 6 -20.86 -33.52 5.14
CA ASN A 6 -20.14 -34.34 4.18
C ASN A 6 -20.16 -35.83 4.54
N VAL A 7 -20.13 -36.15 5.84
CA VAL A 7 -20.36 -37.52 6.33
C VAL A 7 -21.77 -37.97 5.97
N SER A 8 -22.79 -37.13 6.20
CA SER A 8 -24.18 -37.43 5.82
C SER A 8 -24.34 -37.64 4.32
N ASN A 9 -23.71 -36.80 3.49
CA ASN A 9 -23.73 -36.95 2.03
C ASN A 9 -23.07 -38.25 1.58
N ALA A 10 -21.92 -38.60 2.17
CA ALA A 10 -21.23 -39.86 1.89
C ALA A 10 -22.10 -41.06 2.28
N LEU A 11 -22.74 -41.03 3.45
CA LEU A 11 -23.68 -42.07 3.88
C LEU A 11 -24.88 -42.20 2.94
N GLY A 12 -25.44 -41.07 2.48
CA GLY A 12 -26.52 -41.08 1.48
C GLY A 12 -26.08 -41.69 0.15
N ALA A 13 -24.86 -41.37 -0.31
CA ALA A 13 -24.29 -41.98 -1.52
C ALA A 13 -24.03 -43.48 -1.35
N ILE A 14 -23.52 -43.92 -0.18
CA ILE A 14 -23.33 -45.34 0.15
C ILE A 14 -24.69 -46.06 0.13
N ALA A 15 -25.71 -45.49 0.77
CA ALA A 15 -27.04 -46.09 0.84
C ALA A 15 -27.64 -46.26 -0.57
N LEU A 16 -27.61 -45.22 -1.40
CA LEU A 16 -28.09 -45.28 -2.77
C LEU A 16 -27.31 -46.28 -3.62
N ALA A 17 -25.98 -46.26 -3.55
CA ALA A 17 -25.11 -47.17 -4.30
C ALA A 17 -25.34 -48.63 -3.90
N THR A 18 -25.60 -48.88 -2.62
CA THR A 18 -25.95 -50.21 -2.11
C THR A 18 -27.30 -50.67 -2.67
N GLU A 19 -28.32 -49.80 -2.65
CA GLU A 19 -29.67 -50.11 -3.14
C GLU A 19 -29.68 -50.46 -4.64
N ILE A 20 -28.88 -49.76 -5.45
CA ILE A 20 -28.77 -50.04 -6.90
C ILE A 20 -27.80 -51.18 -7.24
N GLY A 21 -27.26 -51.89 -6.24
CA GLY A 21 -26.44 -53.09 -6.43
C GLY A 21 -24.96 -52.84 -6.76
N VAL A 22 -24.39 -51.67 -6.43
CA VAL A 22 -22.94 -51.44 -6.58
C VAL A 22 -22.19 -52.26 -5.53
N PRO A 23 -21.19 -53.07 -5.91
CA PRO A 23 -20.38 -53.82 -4.95
C PRO A 23 -19.67 -52.90 -3.95
N PHE A 24 -19.72 -53.24 -2.65
CA PHE A 24 -19.20 -52.40 -1.57
C PHE A 24 -17.74 -51.96 -1.77
N HIS A 25 -16.86 -52.84 -2.29
CA HIS A 25 -15.47 -52.49 -2.56
C HIS A 25 -15.32 -51.33 -3.56
N LYS A 26 -16.21 -51.24 -4.56
CA LYS A 26 -16.21 -50.11 -5.52
C LYS A 26 -16.72 -48.81 -4.87
N ILE A 27 -17.64 -48.90 -3.92
CA ILE A 27 -18.13 -47.74 -3.15
C ILE A 27 -16.97 -47.17 -2.32
N VAL A 28 -16.20 -48.03 -1.64
CA VAL A 28 -15.02 -47.64 -0.86
C VAL A 28 -13.97 -46.98 -1.76
N GLU A 29 -13.60 -47.63 -2.87
CA GLU A 29 -12.62 -47.09 -3.84
C GLU A 29 -13.06 -45.72 -4.41
N ALA A 30 -14.35 -45.56 -4.70
CA ALA A 30 -14.90 -44.29 -5.17
C ALA A 30 -14.83 -43.19 -4.09
N LEU A 31 -15.09 -43.50 -2.83
CA LEU A 31 -15.00 -42.53 -1.72
C LEU A 31 -13.54 -42.17 -1.39
N GLU A 32 -12.61 -43.13 -1.45
CA GLU A 32 -11.18 -42.88 -1.24
C GLU A 32 -10.58 -42.02 -2.36
N SER A 33 -11.05 -42.19 -3.59
CA SER A 33 -10.63 -41.38 -4.74
C SER A 33 -11.35 -40.02 -4.82
N PHE A 34 -12.46 -39.83 -4.11
CA PHE A 34 -13.20 -38.57 -4.12
C PHE A 34 -12.39 -37.44 -3.47
N ARG A 35 -12.02 -36.45 -4.29
CA ARG A 35 -11.26 -35.26 -3.84
C ARG A 35 -12.14 -34.10 -3.38
N GLY A 36 -13.46 -34.31 -3.36
CA GLY A 36 -14.44 -33.29 -3.05
C GLY A 36 -15.08 -32.67 -4.29
N ALA A 37 -16.13 -31.90 -4.06
CA ALA A 37 -16.72 -31.06 -5.08
C ALA A 37 -16.03 -29.70 -5.09
N ARG A 38 -15.79 -29.15 -6.28
CA ARG A 38 -15.22 -27.81 -6.43
C ARG A 38 -16.06 -26.81 -5.63
N ARG A 39 -15.39 -25.91 -4.89
CA ARG A 39 -16.06 -24.91 -4.05
C ARG A 39 -16.99 -25.52 -2.99
N ARG A 40 -16.67 -26.70 -2.45
CA ARG A 40 -17.35 -27.26 -1.26
C ARG A 40 -16.29 -27.52 -0.19
N PHE A 41 -16.15 -26.55 0.71
CA PHE A 41 -15.10 -26.46 1.72
C PHE A 41 -13.71 -26.71 1.10
N GLU A 42 -13.44 -26.06 -0.04
CA GLU A 42 -12.20 -26.24 -0.78
C GLU A 42 -11.09 -25.42 -0.12
N ILE A 43 -10.09 -26.09 0.45
CA ILE A 43 -8.91 -25.42 1.01
C ILE A 43 -8.04 -24.93 -0.14
N ARG A 44 -7.97 -23.61 -0.32
CA ARG A 44 -7.21 -22.92 -1.38
C ARG A 44 -5.79 -22.59 -0.94
N LEU A 45 -5.59 -22.36 0.36
CA LEU A 45 -4.28 -22.14 0.98
C LEU A 45 -4.29 -22.73 2.38
N GLN A 46 -3.22 -23.43 2.74
CA GLN A 46 -3.00 -23.92 4.10
C GLN A 46 -1.55 -23.73 4.50
N SER A 47 -1.32 -22.79 5.42
CA SER A 47 -0.01 -22.55 6.04
C SER A 47 -0.13 -22.46 7.57
N SER A 48 1.00 -22.23 8.25
CA SER A 48 1.02 -21.88 9.67
C SER A 48 0.19 -20.64 9.93
N ASP A 49 0.35 -19.62 9.08
CA ASP A 49 -0.18 -18.28 9.29
C ASP A 49 -1.62 -18.17 8.83
N TYR A 50 -2.00 -18.79 7.70
CA TYR A 50 -3.30 -18.57 7.09
C TYR A 50 -3.95 -19.88 6.64
N THR A 51 -5.27 -19.91 6.68
CA THR A 51 -6.07 -20.89 5.93
C THR A 51 -7.10 -20.14 5.11
N VAL A 52 -7.09 -20.36 3.79
CA VAL A 52 -8.10 -19.79 2.90
C VAL A 52 -8.97 -20.93 2.38
N VAL A 53 -10.28 -20.80 2.54
CA VAL A 53 -11.28 -21.78 2.11
C VAL A 53 -12.28 -21.11 1.16
N ASP A 54 -12.68 -21.80 0.10
CA ASP A 54 -13.78 -21.40 -0.76
C ASP A 54 -14.95 -22.38 -0.66
N ASP A 55 -16.16 -21.84 -0.49
CA ASP A 55 -17.39 -22.62 -0.40
C ASP A 55 -18.55 -21.94 -1.16
N TYR A 56 -19.36 -22.75 -1.84
CA TYR A 56 -20.49 -22.35 -2.65
C TYR A 56 -21.76 -22.04 -1.82
N GLY A 57 -21.75 -22.42 -0.54
CA GLY A 57 -22.85 -22.24 0.39
C GLY A 57 -23.35 -20.81 0.41
N HIS A 58 -24.66 -20.67 0.23
CA HIS A 58 -25.30 -19.35 0.13
C HIS A 58 -26.69 -19.33 0.76
N HIS A 59 -27.22 -20.48 1.15
CA HIS A 59 -28.38 -20.59 2.02
C HIS A 59 -27.96 -20.50 3.50
N PRO A 60 -28.75 -19.87 4.40
CA PRO A 60 -28.44 -19.79 5.83
C PRO A 60 -28.04 -21.11 6.48
N THR A 61 -28.74 -22.20 6.16
CA THR A 61 -28.40 -23.56 6.66
C THR A 61 -27.04 -24.06 6.18
N GLU A 62 -26.70 -23.82 4.91
CA GLU A 62 -25.38 -24.20 4.37
C GLU A 62 -24.27 -23.39 5.03
N ILE A 63 -24.49 -22.08 5.19
CA ILE A 63 -23.54 -21.17 5.83
C ILE A 63 -23.24 -21.65 7.25
N LYS A 64 -24.26 -21.93 8.08
CA LYS A 64 -24.07 -22.44 9.45
C LYS A 64 -23.21 -23.71 9.47
N ALA A 65 -23.54 -24.70 8.64
CA ALA A 65 -22.79 -25.95 8.56
C ALA A 65 -21.32 -25.74 8.10
N THR A 66 -21.09 -24.80 7.17
CA THR A 66 -19.75 -24.44 6.73
C THR A 66 -18.95 -23.75 7.85
N LEU A 67 -19.57 -22.82 8.60
CA LEU A 67 -18.89 -22.13 9.70
C LEU A 67 -18.58 -23.05 10.88
N GLU A 68 -19.47 -24.00 11.21
CA GLU A 68 -19.20 -25.06 12.19
C GLU A 68 -17.96 -25.86 11.79
N THR A 69 -17.87 -26.22 10.51
CA THR A 69 -16.71 -26.94 9.96
C THR A 69 -15.45 -26.08 10.04
N ALA A 70 -15.52 -24.79 9.69
CA ALA A 70 -14.41 -23.86 9.80
C ALA A 70 -13.91 -23.70 11.25
N ARG A 71 -14.83 -23.61 12.23
CA ARG A 71 -14.47 -23.54 13.65
C ARG A 71 -13.84 -24.80 14.20
N SER A 72 -14.19 -25.97 13.67
CA SER A 72 -13.55 -27.23 14.05
C SER A 72 -12.04 -27.26 13.76
N LEU A 73 -11.56 -26.41 12.84
CA LEU A 73 -10.13 -26.26 12.53
C LEU A 73 -9.34 -25.46 13.58
N LYS A 74 -10.02 -24.91 14.60
CA LYS A 74 -9.42 -24.22 15.77
C LYS A 74 -8.43 -23.11 15.40
N ARG A 75 -8.71 -22.38 14.32
CA ARG A 75 -7.99 -21.16 13.93
C ARG A 75 -8.36 -20.00 14.86
N LYS A 76 -7.45 -19.02 15.00
CA LYS A 76 -7.57 -17.91 15.96
C LYS A 76 -8.80 -17.04 15.67
N ARG A 77 -9.02 -16.73 14.39
CA ARG A 77 -10.09 -15.85 13.92
C ARG A 77 -10.70 -16.38 12.63
N LEU A 78 -12.01 -16.29 12.49
CA LEU A 78 -12.79 -16.68 11.31
C LEU A 78 -13.34 -15.43 10.62
N ILE A 79 -12.81 -15.14 9.43
CA ILE A 79 -13.22 -14.01 8.59
C ILE A 79 -14.01 -14.56 7.41
N VAL A 80 -15.21 -14.04 7.20
CA VAL A 80 -16.13 -14.50 6.15
C VAL A 80 -16.33 -13.42 5.08
N LEU A 81 -16.15 -13.81 3.82
CA LEU A 81 -16.43 -13.02 2.62
C LEU A 81 -17.66 -13.60 1.96
N PHE A 82 -18.80 -12.96 2.16
CA PHE A 82 -20.08 -13.47 1.67
C PHE A 82 -20.61 -12.66 0.49
N GLN A 83 -20.89 -13.35 -0.61
CA GLN A 83 -21.65 -12.80 -1.72
C GLN A 83 -23.05 -13.42 -1.76
N PRO A 84 -24.11 -12.65 -1.46
CA PRO A 84 -25.47 -13.15 -1.51
C PRO A 84 -25.86 -13.55 -2.93
N HIS A 85 -26.73 -14.56 -3.06
CA HIS A 85 -27.22 -15.03 -4.35
C HIS A 85 -28.72 -14.82 -4.47
N ARG A 86 -29.12 -13.98 -5.45
CA ARG A 86 -30.50 -13.55 -5.78
C ARG A 86 -31.13 -12.57 -4.80
N TYR A 87 -31.84 -11.57 -5.34
CA TYR A 87 -32.59 -10.57 -4.56
C TYR A 87 -33.80 -11.20 -3.88
N THR A 88 -34.52 -12.07 -4.60
CA THR A 88 -35.72 -12.75 -4.08
C THR A 88 -35.40 -13.57 -2.82
N ARG A 89 -34.29 -14.31 -2.85
CA ARG A 89 -33.81 -15.12 -1.71
C ARG A 89 -33.37 -14.23 -0.55
N THR A 90 -32.59 -13.19 -0.84
CA THR A 90 -32.12 -12.26 0.20
C THR A 90 -33.29 -11.64 0.95
N LYS A 91 -34.35 -11.25 0.22
CA LYS A 91 -35.59 -10.76 0.81
C LYS A 91 -36.34 -11.82 1.61
N ALA A 92 -36.48 -13.03 1.07
CA ALA A 92 -37.25 -14.10 1.71
C ALA A 92 -36.60 -14.63 3.00
N LEU A 93 -35.27 -14.68 3.05
CA LEU A 93 -34.50 -15.29 4.13
C LEU A 93 -33.78 -14.26 5.01
N GLN A 94 -34.23 -13.00 4.97
CA GLN A 94 -33.57 -11.89 5.65
C GLN A 94 -33.35 -12.17 7.15
N LYS A 95 -34.36 -12.73 7.83
CA LYS A 95 -34.29 -13.01 9.28
C LYS A 95 -33.32 -14.15 9.56
N GLU A 96 -33.33 -15.18 8.74
CA GLU A 96 -32.52 -16.38 8.86
C GLU A 96 -31.03 -16.07 8.66
N PHE A 97 -30.70 -15.13 7.76
CA PHE A 97 -29.33 -14.63 7.61
C PHE A 97 -28.79 -13.96 8.87
N GLY A 98 -29.66 -13.37 9.71
CA GLY A 98 -29.27 -12.69 10.94
C GLY A 98 -28.52 -13.57 11.94
N THR A 99 -28.79 -14.88 11.95
CA THR A 99 -28.11 -15.87 12.82
C THR A 99 -27.18 -16.80 12.04
N ALA A 100 -27.14 -16.69 10.71
CA ALA A 100 -26.38 -17.61 9.87
C ALA A 100 -24.87 -17.50 10.10
N PHE A 101 -24.42 -16.36 10.61
CA PHE A 101 -23.00 -16.03 10.74
C PHE A 101 -22.47 -16.11 12.16
N ASP A 102 -23.26 -16.55 13.16
CA ASP A 102 -22.95 -16.52 14.61
C ASP A 102 -21.59 -17.06 15.03
N LEU A 103 -21.01 -17.92 14.20
CA LEU A 103 -19.69 -18.49 14.42
C LEU A 103 -18.57 -17.69 13.77
N ALA A 104 -18.80 -16.61 13.04
CA ALA A 104 -17.77 -15.79 12.41
C ALA A 104 -17.34 -14.65 13.36
N ASP A 105 -16.04 -14.31 13.35
CA ASP A 105 -15.56 -13.14 14.11
C ASP A 105 -15.75 -11.84 13.33
N LEU A 106 -15.75 -11.93 12.00
CA LEU A 106 -15.92 -10.80 11.09
C LEU A 106 -16.60 -11.26 9.80
N VAL A 107 -17.58 -10.50 9.34
CA VAL A 107 -18.31 -10.79 8.11
C VAL A 107 -18.27 -9.57 7.19
N TYR A 108 -17.85 -9.80 5.95
CA TYR A 108 -17.98 -8.85 4.86
C TYR A 108 -19.05 -9.35 3.89
N VAL A 109 -20.03 -8.50 3.60
CA VAL A 109 -21.09 -8.83 2.65
C VAL A 109 -20.96 -7.91 1.44
N THR A 110 -20.88 -8.51 0.26
CA THR A 110 -20.82 -7.75 -1.01
C THR A 110 -22.20 -7.45 -1.57
N ASP A 111 -22.23 -6.74 -2.71
CA ASP A 111 -23.43 -6.69 -3.53
C ASP A 111 -23.94 -8.08 -3.92
N ILE A 112 -25.25 -8.16 -4.16
CA ILE A 112 -25.96 -9.40 -4.49
C ILE A 112 -25.58 -9.85 -5.89
N TYR A 113 -25.14 -11.10 -6.02
CA TYR A 113 -25.06 -11.76 -7.33
C TYR A 113 -26.48 -12.05 -7.82
N ALA A 114 -26.92 -11.27 -8.80
CA ALA A 114 -28.32 -11.24 -9.25
C ALA A 114 -28.80 -12.56 -9.89
N ALA A 115 -27.90 -13.31 -10.55
CA ALA A 115 -28.25 -14.52 -11.30
C ALA A 115 -29.46 -14.31 -12.23
N SER A 116 -29.42 -13.23 -13.02
CA SER A 116 -30.47 -12.79 -13.96
C SER A 116 -31.77 -12.24 -13.33
N GLU A 117 -31.79 -11.95 -12.02
CA GLU A 117 -32.90 -11.22 -11.40
C GLU A 117 -32.76 -9.71 -11.57
N LEU A 118 -33.91 -9.02 -11.65
CA LEU A 118 -33.95 -7.57 -11.54
C LEU A 118 -33.76 -7.15 -10.07
N PRO A 119 -33.02 -6.05 -9.80
CA PRO A 119 -32.90 -5.52 -8.45
C PRO A 119 -34.27 -5.23 -7.82
N ILE A 120 -34.41 -5.61 -6.55
CA ILE A 120 -35.60 -5.29 -5.76
C ILE A 120 -35.29 -4.05 -4.92
N ALA A 121 -36.12 -3.01 -5.01
CA ALA A 121 -35.94 -1.78 -4.25
C ALA A 121 -35.78 -2.05 -2.74
N GLY A 122 -34.73 -1.49 -2.14
CA GLY A 122 -34.40 -1.66 -0.71
C GLY A 122 -33.73 -2.99 -0.35
N ILE A 123 -33.47 -3.89 -1.31
CA ILE A 123 -32.79 -5.16 -1.07
C ILE A 123 -31.38 -5.12 -1.65
N SER A 124 -30.38 -5.26 -0.79
CA SER A 124 -28.95 -5.30 -1.12
C SER A 124 -28.20 -6.21 -0.16
N GLY A 125 -26.88 -6.32 -0.30
CA GLY A 125 -26.06 -7.01 0.71
C GLY A 125 -26.15 -6.34 2.10
N ASP A 126 -26.41 -5.04 2.15
CA ASP A 126 -26.59 -4.29 3.40
C ASP A 126 -27.85 -4.74 4.17
N THR A 127 -28.85 -5.28 3.47
CA THR A 127 -30.01 -5.92 4.11
C THR A 127 -29.59 -7.08 5.02
N ILE A 128 -28.59 -7.86 4.61
CA ILE A 128 -28.03 -8.95 5.42
C ILE A 128 -27.19 -8.40 6.56
N VAL A 129 -26.32 -7.41 6.31
CA VAL A 129 -25.50 -6.76 7.34
C VAL A 129 -26.37 -6.16 8.45
N THR A 130 -27.44 -5.47 8.08
CA THR A 130 -28.43 -4.93 9.03
C THR A 130 -29.07 -6.04 9.86
N SER A 131 -29.38 -7.18 9.23
CA SER A 131 -30.00 -8.32 9.92
C SER A 131 -29.02 -9.01 10.88
N ILE A 132 -27.74 -9.12 10.52
CA ILE A 132 -26.66 -9.63 11.38
C ILE A 132 -26.45 -8.70 12.58
N ASN A 133 -26.35 -7.39 12.35
CA ASN A 133 -26.13 -6.39 13.40
C ASN A 133 -27.32 -6.30 14.37
N ALA A 134 -28.55 -6.51 13.90
CA ALA A 134 -29.74 -6.56 14.76
C ALA A 134 -29.71 -7.72 15.76
N HIS A 135 -28.96 -8.80 15.48
CA HIS A 135 -28.80 -9.94 16.36
C HIS A 135 -27.57 -9.83 17.29
N GLN A 136 -26.97 -8.63 17.41
CA GLN A 136 -25.77 -8.37 18.24
C GLN A 136 -24.57 -9.27 17.90
N HIS A 137 -24.52 -9.73 16.65
CA HIS A 137 -23.38 -10.49 16.14
C HIS A 137 -22.09 -9.67 16.16
N ALA A 138 -20.95 -10.36 16.10
CA ALA A 138 -19.65 -9.75 15.82
C ALA A 138 -19.68 -8.90 14.52
N VAL A 139 -18.71 -8.01 14.39
CA VAL A 139 -18.63 -6.95 13.38
C VAL A 139 -19.02 -7.46 11.98
N ALA A 140 -20.11 -6.93 11.41
CA ALA A 140 -20.48 -7.15 10.02
C ALA A 140 -20.35 -5.84 9.22
N ARG A 141 -19.77 -5.92 8.02
CA ARG A 141 -19.49 -4.76 7.17
C ARG A 141 -20.04 -4.98 5.78
N TYR A 142 -20.64 -3.93 5.24
CA TYR A 142 -21.06 -3.89 3.85
C TYR A 142 -19.90 -3.41 2.96
N ALA A 143 -19.53 -4.20 1.96
CA ALA A 143 -18.47 -3.92 1.01
C ALA A 143 -19.01 -4.08 -0.42
N PRO A 144 -19.70 -3.06 -0.98
CA PRO A 144 -20.44 -3.20 -2.24
C PRO A 144 -19.53 -3.63 -3.41
N LYS A 145 -18.33 -3.03 -3.50
CA LYS A 145 -17.33 -3.38 -4.50
C LYS A 145 -16.62 -4.69 -4.13
N ARG A 146 -17.02 -5.79 -4.79
CA ARG A 146 -16.32 -7.08 -4.69
C ARG A 146 -14.84 -6.98 -5.04
N SER A 147 -14.51 -6.24 -6.11
CA SER A 147 -13.17 -6.19 -6.71
C SER A 147 -12.07 -5.70 -5.77
N THR A 148 -12.41 -4.97 -4.71
CA THR A 148 -11.45 -4.44 -3.73
C THR A 148 -11.38 -5.28 -2.45
N LEU A 149 -12.23 -6.30 -2.30
CA LEU A 149 -12.39 -7.02 -1.04
C LEU A 149 -11.12 -7.78 -0.65
N HIS A 150 -10.45 -8.44 -1.60
CA HIS A 150 -9.17 -9.10 -1.33
C HIS A 150 -8.12 -8.13 -0.72
N ARG A 151 -8.14 -6.85 -1.14
CA ARG A 151 -7.24 -5.81 -0.62
C ARG A 151 -7.56 -5.45 0.83
N GLU A 152 -8.84 -5.28 1.13
CA GLU A 152 -9.28 -4.97 2.49
C GLU A 152 -8.91 -6.10 3.45
N ILE A 153 -9.17 -7.35 3.06
CA ILE A 153 -8.87 -8.52 3.89
C ILE A 153 -7.37 -8.73 4.04
N GLY A 154 -6.61 -8.68 2.95
CA GLY A 154 -5.15 -8.83 3.00
C GLY A 154 -4.49 -7.81 3.94
N ARG A 155 -5.03 -6.58 4.02
CA ARG A 155 -4.54 -5.54 4.93
C ARG A 155 -4.75 -5.85 6.41
N MET A 156 -5.83 -6.54 6.76
CA MET A 156 -6.18 -6.82 8.17
C MET A 156 -5.90 -8.26 8.59
N ALA A 157 -5.51 -9.13 7.67
CA ALA A 157 -5.23 -10.53 7.93
C ALA A 157 -4.03 -10.66 8.89
N GLU A 158 -4.22 -11.45 9.94
CA GLU A 158 -3.20 -11.75 10.96
C GLU A 158 -2.84 -13.24 10.92
N PRO A 159 -1.62 -13.61 11.34
CA PRO A 159 -1.27 -15.01 11.56
C PRO A 159 -2.26 -15.69 12.50
N GLY A 160 -2.72 -16.87 12.11
CA GLY A 160 -3.76 -17.67 12.75
C GLY A 160 -5.15 -17.51 12.14
N ASP A 161 -5.35 -16.63 11.16
CA ASP A 161 -6.66 -16.39 10.54
C ASP A 161 -7.11 -17.54 9.62
N LEU A 162 -8.40 -17.85 9.67
CA LEU A 162 -9.13 -18.57 8.63
C LEU A 162 -9.97 -17.57 7.85
N ILE A 163 -9.77 -17.52 6.54
CA ILE A 163 -10.50 -16.66 5.63
C ILE A 163 -11.36 -17.55 4.73
N LEU A 164 -12.66 -17.31 4.75
CA LEU A 164 -13.65 -18.13 4.06
C LEU A 164 -14.41 -17.29 3.03
N SER A 165 -14.27 -17.60 1.75
CA SER A 165 -15.19 -17.10 0.72
C SER A 165 -16.43 -17.99 0.63
N LEU A 166 -17.60 -17.36 0.66
CA LEU A 166 -18.91 -18.00 0.65
C LEU A 166 -19.81 -17.35 -0.39
N GLY A 167 -20.39 -18.14 -1.28
CA GLY A 167 -21.42 -17.66 -2.20
C GLY A 167 -21.39 -18.33 -3.57
N ALA A 168 -22.52 -18.28 -4.27
CA ALA A 168 -22.68 -18.95 -5.56
C ALA A 168 -22.10 -18.21 -6.77
N GLY A 169 -21.80 -16.91 -6.63
CA GLY A 169 -21.26 -16.09 -7.71
C GLY A 169 -19.73 -16.20 -7.85
N ASP A 170 -19.12 -15.05 -8.06
CA ASP A 170 -17.72 -14.86 -8.43
C ASP A 170 -16.83 -14.39 -7.26
N ILE A 171 -17.33 -14.46 -6.03
CA ILE A 171 -16.55 -14.18 -4.80
C ILE A 171 -15.27 -15.01 -4.67
N HIS A 172 -15.23 -16.22 -5.25
CA HIS A 172 -14.06 -17.09 -5.27
C HIS A 172 -12.86 -16.49 -6.04
N GLU A 173 -13.11 -15.54 -6.95
CA GLU A 173 -12.04 -14.80 -7.64
C GLU A 173 -11.24 -13.95 -6.65
N GLU A 174 -11.91 -13.34 -5.66
CA GLU A 174 -11.25 -12.53 -4.63
C GLU A 174 -10.41 -13.40 -3.69
N ALA A 175 -10.91 -14.58 -3.33
CA ALA A 175 -10.12 -15.56 -2.59
C ALA A 175 -8.89 -16.01 -3.39
N THR A 176 -9.02 -16.18 -4.71
CA THR A 176 -7.88 -16.56 -5.58
C THR A 176 -6.83 -15.45 -5.65
N LYS A 177 -7.24 -14.19 -5.79
CA LYS A 177 -6.31 -13.03 -5.74
C LYS A 177 -5.60 -12.97 -4.39
N LEU A 178 -6.34 -13.13 -3.29
CA LEU A 178 -5.80 -13.09 -1.94
C LEU A 178 -4.79 -14.21 -1.69
N VAL A 179 -5.09 -15.45 -2.11
CA VAL A 179 -4.17 -16.59 -1.97
C VAL A 179 -2.84 -16.30 -2.66
N LYS A 180 -2.89 -15.84 -3.92
CA LYS A 180 -1.69 -15.50 -4.69
C LYS A 180 -0.84 -14.46 -3.95
N ASP A 181 -1.46 -13.42 -3.42
CA ASP A 181 -0.75 -12.35 -2.73
C ASP A 181 -0.23 -12.80 -1.35
N LEU A 182 -0.94 -13.68 -0.64
CA LEU A 182 -0.44 -14.29 0.59
C LEU A 182 0.80 -15.17 0.35
N GLU A 183 0.81 -15.95 -0.74
CA GLU A 183 1.94 -16.79 -1.12
C GLU A 183 3.18 -15.94 -1.45
N ILE A 184 3.02 -14.91 -2.29
CA ILE A 184 4.11 -13.99 -2.64
C ILE A 184 4.62 -13.25 -1.40
N SER A 185 3.72 -12.80 -0.51
CA SER A 185 4.08 -12.14 0.74
C SER A 185 4.91 -13.04 1.66
N ALA A 186 4.55 -14.33 1.76
CA ALA A 186 5.31 -15.32 2.53
C ALA A 186 6.72 -15.53 1.93
N GLN A 187 6.82 -15.67 0.61
CA GLN A 187 8.10 -15.82 -0.09
C GLN A 187 8.99 -14.59 0.08
N LEU A 188 8.43 -13.38 -0.05
CA LEU A 188 9.14 -12.12 0.18
C LEU A 188 9.70 -12.04 1.61
N ARG A 189 8.92 -12.47 2.60
CA ARG A 189 9.35 -12.51 4.00
C ARG A 189 10.50 -13.50 4.20
N GLU A 190 10.42 -14.67 3.58
CA GLU A 190 11.46 -15.71 3.66
C GLU A 190 12.79 -15.23 3.05
N VAL A 191 12.77 -14.71 1.82
CA VAL A 191 14.01 -14.28 1.14
C VAL A 191 14.64 -13.04 1.79
N MET A 192 13.83 -12.15 2.36
CA MET A 192 14.31 -10.94 3.04
C MET A 192 14.98 -11.27 4.38
N GLY A 193 14.44 -12.24 5.13
CA GLY A 193 14.83 -12.48 6.51
C GLY A 193 14.37 -11.35 7.45
N ALA A 194 15.31 -10.65 8.07
CA ALA A 194 15.01 -9.60 9.05
C ALA A 194 14.34 -8.36 8.40
N GLY A 195 13.14 -8.05 8.86
CA GLY A 195 12.35 -6.92 8.39
C GLY A 195 10.84 -7.14 8.52
N GLU A 196 10.07 -6.30 7.85
CA GLU A 196 8.60 -6.34 7.89
C GLU A 196 8.01 -6.46 6.48
N VAL A 197 7.00 -7.33 6.32
CA VAL A 197 6.20 -7.47 5.08
C VAL A 197 4.72 -7.31 5.42
N LYS A 198 4.06 -6.35 4.77
CA LYS A 198 2.62 -6.08 4.88
C LYS A 198 1.95 -6.16 3.51
N LEU A 199 0.71 -6.64 3.49
CA LEU A 199 -0.14 -6.59 2.31
C LEU A 199 -1.02 -5.34 2.34
N TYR A 200 -1.15 -4.69 1.18
CA TYR A 200 -2.06 -3.55 0.96
C TYR A 200 -1.92 -2.39 1.97
N GLU A 201 -0.69 -2.07 2.37
CA GLU A 201 -0.42 -0.99 3.32
C GLU A 201 -0.80 0.38 2.72
N PRO A 202 -1.68 1.17 3.34
CA PRO A 202 -2.11 2.46 2.78
C PRO A 202 -0.96 3.47 2.70
N LEU A 203 -0.62 3.91 1.48
CA LEU A 203 0.47 4.86 1.26
C LEU A 203 0.15 6.27 1.76
N SER A 204 -1.12 6.59 2.02
CA SER A 204 -1.52 7.80 2.75
C SER A 204 -0.89 7.93 4.15
N LYS A 205 -0.44 6.83 4.77
CA LYS A 205 0.31 6.87 6.03
C LYS A 205 1.80 7.21 5.83
N HIS A 206 2.31 7.07 4.61
CA HIS A 206 3.73 7.12 4.26
C HIS A 206 4.09 8.27 3.30
N THR A 207 3.11 9.07 2.88
CA THR A 207 3.31 10.31 2.11
C THR A 207 3.05 11.54 2.97
N THR A 208 3.80 12.63 2.75
CA THR A 208 3.57 13.88 3.51
C THR A 208 2.30 14.61 3.10
N LEU A 209 1.80 14.33 1.90
CA LEU A 209 0.51 14.80 1.40
C LEU A 209 -0.67 14.05 2.05
N ARG A 210 -0.39 12.91 2.70
CA ARG A 210 -1.37 12.05 3.38
C ARG A 210 -2.47 11.53 2.47
N VAL A 211 -2.10 11.22 1.24
CA VAL A 211 -2.95 10.60 0.22
C VAL A 211 -2.22 9.41 -0.41
N GLY A 212 -2.97 8.54 -1.06
CA GLY A 212 -2.42 7.36 -1.73
C GLY A 212 -3.11 6.08 -1.32
N GLY A 213 -3.43 5.27 -2.32
CA GLY A 213 -3.96 3.93 -2.16
C GLY A 213 -2.97 2.93 -1.56
N PRO A 214 -3.32 1.63 -1.56
CA PRO A 214 -2.49 0.60 -0.95
C PRO A 214 -1.23 0.29 -1.76
N ALA A 215 -0.10 0.05 -1.09
CA ALA A 215 1.01 -0.71 -1.67
C ALA A 215 0.68 -2.19 -1.62
N GLN A 216 0.64 -2.89 -2.76
CA GLN A 216 0.27 -4.31 -2.81
C GLN A 216 1.14 -5.15 -1.86
N PHE A 217 2.47 -5.04 -1.99
CA PHE A 217 3.43 -5.57 -1.02
C PHE A 217 4.28 -4.44 -0.47
N TRP A 218 4.17 -4.18 0.83
CA TRP A 218 4.98 -3.20 1.55
C TRP A 218 6.10 -3.90 2.31
N ILE A 219 7.34 -3.50 2.07
CA ILE A 219 8.53 -4.17 2.61
C ILE A 219 9.44 -3.16 3.31
N GLU A 220 9.88 -3.50 4.52
CA GLU A 220 10.86 -2.75 5.30
C GLU A 220 12.03 -3.67 5.66
N PRO A 221 13.07 -3.78 4.82
CA PRO A 221 14.22 -4.63 5.11
C PRO A 221 15.09 -4.00 6.20
N GLU A 222 15.71 -4.84 7.02
CA GLU A 222 16.66 -4.38 8.05
C GLU A 222 18.12 -4.52 7.62
N THR A 223 18.41 -5.37 6.64
CA THR A 223 19.79 -5.61 6.18
C THR A 223 19.96 -5.36 4.70
N LYS A 224 21.17 -4.97 4.29
CA LYS A 224 21.54 -4.86 2.87
C LYS A 224 21.39 -6.19 2.12
N GLY A 225 21.78 -7.30 2.74
CA GLY A 225 21.60 -8.64 2.16
C GLY A 225 20.12 -8.98 1.93
N GLY A 226 19.25 -8.71 2.90
CA GLY A 226 17.81 -8.91 2.76
C GLY A 226 17.20 -8.07 1.63
N LEU A 227 17.63 -6.81 1.49
CA LEU A 227 17.22 -5.97 0.35
C LEU A 227 17.66 -6.56 -1.00
N ALA A 228 18.91 -7.02 -1.11
CA ALA A 228 19.42 -7.62 -2.34
C ALA A 228 18.62 -8.87 -2.75
N ASN A 229 18.33 -9.77 -1.80
CA ASN A 229 17.53 -10.96 -2.04
C ASN A 229 16.11 -10.61 -2.51
N VAL A 230 15.48 -9.60 -1.90
CA VAL A 230 14.15 -9.12 -2.32
C VAL A 230 14.17 -8.58 -3.73
N LEU A 231 15.18 -7.77 -4.09
CA LEU A 231 15.31 -7.21 -5.43
C LEU A 231 15.51 -8.29 -6.49
N GLU A 232 16.37 -9.27 -6.21
CA GLU A 232 16.59 -10.42 -7.09
C GLU A 232 15.31 -11.25 -7.26
N PHE A 233 14.61 -11.56 -6.15
CA PHE A 233 13.33 -12.27 -6.18
C PHE A 233 12.30 -11.52 -7.04
N CYS A 234 12.19 -10.21 -6.89
CA CYS A 234 11.29 -9.38 -7.69
C CYS A 234 11.67 -9.40 -9.18
N ALA A 235 12.96 -9.35 -9.51
CA ALA A 235 13.43 -9.41 -10.89
C ALA A 235 13.08 -10.75 -11.56
N VAL A 236 13.32 -11.87 -10.87
CA VAL A 236 13.00 -13.23 -11.35
C VAL A 236 11.49 -13.40 -11.57
N ASN A 237 10.68 -12.94 -10.61
CA ASN A 237 9.22 -13.06 -10.65
C ASN A 237 8.53 -11.92 -11.43
N ARG A 238 9.29 -11.00 -12.03
CA ARG A 238 8.79 -9.84 -12.78
C ARG A 238 7.83 -8.96 -11.98
N LEU A 239 8.09 -8.82 -10.69
CA LEU A 239 7.36 -7.93 -9.80
C LEU A 239 7.94 -6.52 -9.94
N PRO A 240 7.14 -5.50 -10.28
CA PRO A 240 7.63 -4.12 -10.33
C PRO A 240 8.01 -3.66 -8.93
N VAL A 241 9.14 -2.95 -8.81
CA VAL A 241 9.67 -2.46 -7.55
C VAL A 241 9.69 -0.93 -7.55
N MET A 242 9.23 -0.33 -6.46
CA MET A 242 9.42 1.09 -6.18
C MET A 242 9.98 1.29 -4.78
N LEU A 243 11.11 1.99 -4.67
CA LEU A 243 11.58 2.46 -3.38
C LEU A 243 10.93 3.79 -3.05
N ILE A 244 10.50 3.93 -1.79
CA ILE A 244 10.06 5.20 -1.26
C ILE A 244 10.87 5.57 -0.02
N GLY A 245 11.15 6.87 0.11
CA GLY A 245 11.58 7.46 1.37
C GLY A 245 10.36 7.95 2.14
N ARG A 246 10.42 9.19 2.62
CA ARG A 246 9.31 9.84 3.35
C ARG A 246 8.07 10.22 2.52
N GLY A 247 8.01 9.82 1.25
CA GLY A 247 6.95 10.21 0.32
C GLY A 247 6.73 11.73 0.23
N SER A 248 7.78 12.54 0.42
CA SER A 248 7.66 14.00 0.51
C SER A 248 7.55 14.72 -0.83
N ASN A 249 7.72 13.99 -1.92
CA ASN A 249 7.58 14.46 -3.30
C ASN A 249 6.70 13.50 -4.13
N LEU A 250 5.81 12.73 -3.47
CA LEU A 250 4.95 11.74 -4.11
C LEU A 250 3.48 12.15 -4.03
N LEU A 251 2.78 12.00 -5.15
CA LEU A 251 1.32 11.95 -5.25
C LEU A 251 0.95 10.56 -5.75
N VAL A 252 0.68 9.65 -4.81
CA VAL A 252 0.27 8.28 -5.12
C VAL A 252 -1.22 8.28 -5.45
N ARG A 253 -1.63 7.64 -6.53
CA ARG A 253 -3.04 7.50 -6.92
C ARG A 253 -3.84 6.65 -5.94
N ASP A 254 -5.17 6.80 -5.96
CA ASP A 254 -6.07 6.13 -5.02
C ASP A 254 -6.13 4.60 -5.20
N GLY A 255 -5.86 4.08 -6.40
CA GLY A 255 -5.73 2.65 -6.65
C GLY A 255 -4.45 2.04 -6.08
N GLY A 256 -3.49 2.88 -5.67
CA GLY A 256 -2.25 2.46 -5.00
C GLY A 256 -1.13 2.06 -5.95
N ILE A 257 -0.18 1.26 -5.46
CA ILE A 257 0.98 0.79 -6.21
C ILE A 257 0.94 -0.74 -6.29
N ALA A 258 0.88 -1.25 -7.52
CA ALA A 258 1.01 -2.68 -7.80
C ALA A 258 2.48 -3.13 -7.67
N GLY A 259 2.68 -4.36 -7.24
CA GLY A 259 4.00 -4.92 -6.94
C GLY A 259 4.57 -4.47 -5.60
N VAL A 260 5.89 -4.37 -5.54
CA VAL A 260 6.64 -4.26 -4.29
C VAL A 260 7.06 -2.81 -4.03
N VAL A 261 6.65 -2.29 -2.88
CA VAL A 261 7.07 -0.98 -2.37
C VAL A 261 8.03 -1.19 -1.21
N ILE A 262 9.26 -0.70 -1.36
CA ILE A 262 10.32 -0.86 -0.38
C ILE A 262 10.55 0.46 0.36
N HIS A 263 10.55 0.40 1.68
CA HIS A 263 10.84 1.55 2.54
C HIS A 263 12.03 1.25 3.44
N LEU A 264 13.15 1.93 3.16
CA LEU A 264 14.40 1.78 3.89
C LEU A 264 14.36 2.64 5.15
N ASN A 265 13.78 2.16 6.25
CA ASN A 265 13.55 2.96 7.47
C ASN A 265 14.07 2.35 8.78
N ARG A 266 14.83 1.27 8.70
CA ARG A 266 15.32 0.49 9.84
C ARG A 266 16.64 -0.24 9.52
N GLY A 267 17.27 -0.80 10.54
CA GLY A 267 18.54 -1.53 10.46
C GLY A 267 19.66 -0.74 9.75
N ASP A 268 20.39 -1.40 8.85
CA ASP A 268 21.54 -0.85 8.10
C ASP A 268 21.22 0.49 7.41
N PHE A 269 19.95 0.73 7.08
CA PHE A 269 19.53 1.89 6.29
C PHE A 269 19.29 3.16 7.09
N VAL A 270 19.30 3.09 8.43
CA VAL A 270 19.17 4.27 9.30
C VAL A 270 20.40 4.54 10.15
N GLU A 271 21.49 3.84 9.88
CA GLU A 271 22.78 4.09 10.51
C GLU A 271 23.31 5.48 10.14
N LEU A 272 23.95 6.11 11.12
CA LEU A 272 24.62 7.40 10.98
C LEU A 272 25.89 7.37 11.82
N ALA A 273 27.02 7.70 11.18
CA ALA A 273 28.32 7.86 11.82
C ALA A 273 29.03 9.11 11.30
N VAL A 274 29.90 9.69 12.11
CA VAL A 274 30.72 10.85 11.76
C VAL A 274 32.19 10.47 11.89
N GLU A 275 32.95 10.69 10.82
CA GLU A 275 34.39 10.39 10.74
C GLU A 275 35.13 11.61 10.18
N GLY A 276 35.84 12.33 11.05
CA GLY A 276 36.47 13.60 10.67
C GLY A 276 35.44 14.63 10.18
N ASN A 277 35.53 15.03 8.91
CA ASN A 277 34.59 15.95 8.27
C ASN A 277 33.57 15.24 7.36
N GLU A 278 33.47 13.91 7.48
CA GLU A 278 32.55 13.08 6.71
C GLU A 278 31.42 12.53 7.57
N ILE A 279 30.25 12.42 6.96
CA ILE A 279 29.06 11.84 7.58
C ILE A 279 28.61 10.66 6.74
N HIS A 280 28.74 9.47 7.32
CA HIS A 280 28.33 8.19 6.73
C HIS A 280 26.89 7.93 7.14
N VAL A 281 25.99 7.82 6.17
CA VAL A 281 24.55 7.76 6.42
C VAL A 281 23.84 6.74 5.55
N GLY A 282 22.95 5.97 6.15
CA GLY A 282 22.01 5.12 5.43
C GLY A 282 20.94 5.94 4.67
N ALA A 283 20.39 5.37 3.61
CA ALA A 283 19.40 6.02 2.73
C ALA A 283 18.09 6.38 3.45
N GLY A 284 17.78 5.72 4.57
CA GLY A 284 16.61 5.98 5.40
C GLY A 284 16.73 7.18 6.33
N VAL A 285 17.95 7.62 6.62
CA VAL A 285 18.21 8.73 7.55
C VAL A 285 17.53 10.00 7.05
N ARG A 286 16.89 10.75 7.97
CA ARG A 286 16.25 12.02 7.62
C ARG A 286 17.31 13.10 7.41
N LEU A 287 17.13 13.96 6.43
CA LEU A 287 18.04 15.08 6.15
C LEU A 287 18.27 15.99 7.37
N LYS A 288 17.23 16.21 8.17
CA LYS A 288 17.33 16.92 9.46
C LYS A 288 18.29 16.26 10.46
N GLN A 289 18.34 14.93 10.49
CA GLN A 289 19.27 14.20 11.37
C GLN A 289 20.71 14.35 10.88
N VAL A 290 20.92 14.36 9.56
CA VAL A 290 22.24 14.64 8.97
C VAL A 290 22.73 16.03 9.37
N ALA A 291 21.87 17.06 9.22
CA ALA A 291 22.20 18.44 9.62
C ALA A 291 22.52 18.55 11.13
N ALA A 292 21.75 17.87 11.98
CA ALA A 292 21.98 17.86 13.42
C ALA A 292 23.29 17.15 13.80
N ALA A 293 23.61 16.02 13.16
CA ALA A 293 24.88 15.32 13.38
C ALA A 293 26.08 16.16 12.92
N ALA A 294 25.97 16.81 11.75
CA ALA A 294 26.98 17.72 11.23
C ALA A 294 27.28 18.84 12.24
N ARG A 295 26.22 19.50 12.74
CA ARG A 295 26.32 20.53 13.77
C ARG A 295 27.03 20.04 15.02
N ASN A 296 26.64 18.89 15.57
CA ASN A 296 27.24 18.36 16.79
C ASN A 296 28.73 18.03 16.64
N ALA A 297 29.18 17.77 15.42
CA ALA A 297 30.58 17.52 15.09
C ALA A 297 31.34 18.78 14.60
N GLY A 298 30.70 19.96 14.59
CA GLY A 298 31.34 21.19 14.08
C GLY A 298 31.54 21.21 12.56
N ILE A 299 30.74 20.43 11.82
CA ILE A 299 30.78 20.31 10.37
C ILE A 299 29.71 21.24 9.77
N GLY A 300 30.14 22.28 9.07
CA GLY A 300 29.31 23.20 8.29
C GLY A 300 29.13 22.76 6.84
N GLY A 301 28.22 23.44 6.13
CA GLY A 301 27.92 23.21 4.71
C GLY A 301 26.76 22.24 4.43
N LEU A 302 26.13 21.71 5.48
CA LEU A 302 25.00 20.77 5.41
C LEU A 302 23.70 21.34 6.04
N GLU A 303 23.70 22.61 6.43
CA GLU A 303 22.61 23.27 7.18
C GLU A 303 21.32 23.43 6.34
N TRP A 304 21.46 23.48 5.01
CA TRP A 304 20.33 23.55 4.07
C TRP A 304 19.43 22.31 4.15
N MET A 305 19.96 21.17 4.62
CA MET A 305 19.22 19.92 4.82
C MET A 305 18.14 20.00 5.91
N GLU A 306 18.27 20.91 6.89
CA GLU A 306 17.27 21.17 7.94
C GLU A 306 15.89 21.52 7.34
N GLY A 307 15.91 22.28 6.24
CA GLY A 307 14.72 22.77 5.56
C GLY A 307 14.03 21.74 4.68
N ILE A 308 14.65 20.62 4.31
CA ILE A 308 14.08 19.71 3.32
C ILE A 308 13.35 18.54 4.00
N PRO A 309 12.05 18.36 3.75
CA PRO A 309 11.36 17.15 4.19
C PRO A 309 11.84 15.99 3.31
N GLY A 310 12.52 15.00 3.89
CA GLY A 310 12.95 13.84 3.12
C GLY A 310 13.90 12.93 3.89
N SER A 311 14.25 11.83 3.23
CA SER A 311 15.37 10.95 3.63
C SER A 311 16.54 11.14 2.66
N VAL A 312 17.72 10.65 3.05
CA VAL A 312 18.93 10.67 2.22
C VAL A 312 18.68 10.02 0.86
N GLY A 313 18.09 8.82 0.81
CA GLY A 313 17.81 8.12 -0.45
C GLY A 313 16.91 8.91 -1.39
N GLY A 314 15.86 9.53 -0.86
CA GLY A 314 15.00 10.43 -1.63
C GLY A 314 15.74 11.67 -2.14
N SER A 315 16.63 12.24 -1.31
CA SER A 315 17.45 13.39 -1.68
C SER A 315 18.45 13.08 -2.80
N LEU A 316 19.07 11.89 -2.76
CA LEU A 316 19.94 11.41 -3.82
C LEU A 316 19.16 11.20 -5.11
N ARG A 317 18.02 10.50 -5.05
CA ARG A 317 17.19 10.22 -6.23
C ARG A 317 16.72 11.51 -6.94
N MET A 318 16.48 12.56 -6.17
CA MET A 318 15.99 13.84 -6.65
C MET A 318 17.08 14.90 -6.79
N ASN A 319 18.37 14.62 -6.54
CA ASN A 319 19.39 15.66 -6.34
C ASN A 319 18.80 16.89 -5.61
N ALA A 320 18.23 16.65 -4.42
CA ALA A 320 17.46 17.65 -3.71
C ALA A 320 18.34 18.87 -3.40
N GLY A 321 17.73 20.05 -3.39
CA GLY A 321 18.47 21.28 -3.15
C GLY A 321 17.61 22.36 -2.50
N ALA A 322 18.25 23.16 -1.68
CA ALA A 322 17.66 24.33 -1.03
C ALA A 322 18.76 25.37 -0.76
N MET A 323 18.37 26.64 -0.70
CA MET A 323 19.30 27.75 -0.38
C MET A 323 20.52 27.85 -1.32
N GLY A 324 20.38 27.43 -2.58
CA GLY A 324 21.46 27.49 -3.56
C GLY A 324 22.50 26.36 -3.44
N ALA A 325 22.25 25.36 -2.59
CA ALA A 325 23.04 24.14 -2.52
C ALA A 325 22.26 22.93 -3.03
N GLU A 326 22.97 21.94 -3.57
CA GLU A 326 22.40 20.67 -4.03
C GLU A 326 23.06 19.45 -3.36
N THR A 327 22.35 18.33 -3.33
CA THR A 327 22.78 17.11 -2.64
C THR A 327 24.15 16.65 -3.13
N PHE A 328 24.35 16.54 -4.45
CA PHE A 328 25.59 15.99 -5.01
C PHE A 328 26.80 16.92 -4.93
N GLU A 329 26.63 18.19 -4.57
CA GLU A 329 27.76 19.09 -4.28
C GLU A 329 28.50 18.69 -2.99
N LYS A 330 27.82 17.96 -2.10
CA LYS A 330 28.35 17.52 -0.81
C LYS A 330 28.55 16.01 -0.72
N VAL A 331 28.21 15.24 -1.75
CA VAL A 331 28.39 13.78 -1.79
C VAL A 331 29.83 13.43 -2.18
N VAL A 332 30.50 12.60 -1.38
CA VAL A 332 31.79 11.98 -1.71
C VAL A 332 31.57 10.73 -2.55
N SER A 333 30.70 9.85 -2.07
CA SER A 333 30.30 8.62 -2.75
C SER A 333 28.97 8.11 -2.20
N ILE A 334 28.33 7.24 -2.95
CA ILE A 334 27.13 6.51 -2.54
C ILE A 334 27.33 5.02 -2.76
N GLN A 335 26.68 4.20 -1.94
CA GLN A 335 26.51 2.78 -2.23
C GLN A 335 25.12 2.57 -2.83
N VAL A 336 25.06 1.81 -3.92
CA VAL A 336 23.84 1.45 -4.62
C VAL A 336 23.70 -0.06 -4.74
N VAL A 337 22.48 -0.53 -4.96
CA VAL A 337 22.16 -1.93 -5.31
C VAL A 337 21.30 -1.97 -6.56
N ASN A 338 21.59 -2.86 -7.50
CA ASN A 338 20.78 -3.03 -8.71
C ASN A 338 19.69 -4.11 -8.53
N SER A 339 18.87 -4.33 -9.56
CA SER A 339 17.81 -5.34 -9.55
C SER A 339 18.30 -6.79 -9.45
N ARG A 340 19.60 -7.05 -9.64
CA ARG A 340 20.24 -8.37 -9.43
C ARG A 340 20.80 -8.54 -8.03
N GLY A 341 20.60 -7.56 -7.14
CA GLY A 341 21.14 -7.59 -5.78
C GLY A 341 22.63 -7.27 -5.70
N GLU A 342 23.26 -6.80 -6.78
CA GLU A 342 24.68 -6.48 -6.79
C GLU A 342 24.92 -5.07 -6.24
N PHE A 343 25.89 -4.94 -5.33
CA PHE A 343 26.27 -3.66 -4.74
C PHE A 343 27.43 -3.01 -5.48
N GLU A 344 27.32 -1.70 -5.70
CA GLU A 344 28.38 -0.88 -6.27
C GLU A 344 28.56 0.40 -5.45
N THR A 345 29.78 0.93 -5.42
CA THR A 345 30.07 2.26 -4.86
C THR A 345 30.32 3.23 -6.01
N LEU A 346 29.51 4.28 -6.10
CA LEU A 346 29.58 5.29 -7.15
C LEU A 346 30.00 6.65 -6.58
N ARG A 347 30.92 7.32 -7.25
CA ARG A 347 31.29 8.72 -7.02
C ARG A 347 30.46 9.63 -7.92
N PRO A 348 30.23 10.91 -7.57
CA PRO A 348 29.45 11.83 -8.39
C PRO A 348 29.85 11.87 -9.87
N ARG A 349 31.16 11.83 -10.16
CA ARG A 349 31.72 11.82 -11.52
C ARG A 349 31.37 10.59 -12.37
N GLU A 350 30.95 9.49 -11.73
CA GLU A 350 30.56 8.24 -12.38
C GLU A 350 29.04 8.20 -12.65
N MET A 351 28.29 9.25 -12.26
CA MET A 351 26.84 9.29 -12.35
C MET A 351 26.35 10.42 -13.26
N GLN A 352 25.18 10.20 -13.86
CA GLN A 352 24.44 11.26 -14.55
C GLN A 352 23.60 12.01 -13.53
N ILE A 353 24.01 13.24 -13.19
CA ILE A 353 23.32 14.10 -12.23
C ILE A 353 22.69 15.26 -13.00
N GLN A 354 21.38 15.45 -12.86
CA GLN A 354 20.63 16.53 -13.48
C GLN A 354 19.88 17.33 -12.41
N TYR A 355 19.41 18.52 -12.78
CA TYR A 355 18.56 19.32 -11.91
C TYR A 355 17.28 18.52 -11.57
N ARG A 356 17.09 18.27 -10.28
CA ARG A 356 15.95 17.53 -9.71
C ARG A 356 15.74 16.11 -10.24
N ASN A 357 16.78 15.47 -10.78
CA ASN A 357 16.68 14.11 -11.31
C ASN A 357 18.07 13.45 -11.41
N VAL A 358 18.18 12.19 -11.04
CA VAL A 358 19.41 11.40 -11.21
C VAL A 358 19.06 10.11 -11.98
N PRO A 359 19.21 10.10 -13.32
CA PRO A 359 18.89 8.95 -14.16
C PRO A 359 19.55 7.64 -13.72
N THR A 360 20.81 7.67 -13.28
CA THR A 360 21.53 6.48 -12.80
C THR A 360 20.82 5.80 -11.63
N LEU A 361 20.06 6.53 -10.81
CA LEU A 361 19.35 5.99 -9.65
C LEU A 361 17.94 5.47 -9.97
N ARG A 362 17.63 5.22 -11.25
CA ARG A 362 16.35 4.61 -11.66
C ARG A 362 16.38 3.09 -11.51
N ASP A 363 17.51 2.48 -11.82
CA ASP A 363 17.79 1.04 -11.77
C ASP A 363 18.89 0.67 -10.77
N HIS A 364 19.59 1.68 -10.21
CA HIS A 364 20.53 1.52 -9.11
C HIS A 364 20.00 2.23 -7.85
N TYR A 365 19.50 1.45 -6.89
CA TYR A 365 18.86 1.95 -5.69
C TYR A 365 19.88 2.37 -4.64
N ALA A 366 19.89 3.64 -4.26
CA ALA A 366 20.80 4.14 -3.22
C ALA A 366 20.47 3.55 -1.83
N VAL A 367 21.47 2.97 -1.17
CA VAL A 367 21.35 2.37 0.17
C VAL A 367 22.10 3.14 1.25
N SER A 368 23.17 3.83 0.90
CA SER A 368 23.91 4.72 1.81
C SER A 368 24.69 5.79 1.03
N ALA A 369 25.13 6.83 1.73
CA ALA A 369 25.95 7.91 1.19
C ALA A 369 26.98 8.40 2.22
N ILE A 370 28.05 8.99 1.68
CA ILE A 370 29.04 9.74 2.45
C ILE A 370 28.92 11.19 2.03
N PHE A 371 28.57 12.06 2.97
CA PHE A 371 28.59 13.50 2.78
C PHE A 371 29.87 14.09 3.37
N ARG A 372 30.42 15.12 2.75
CA ARG A 372 31.56 15.88 3.29
C ARG A 372 31.17 17.33 3.48
N GLY A 373 31.43 17.84 4.69
CA GLY A 373 31.33 19.26 5.01
C GLY A 373 32.69 19.87 5.28
N GLU A 374 32.67 21.04 5.89
CA GLU A 374 33.87 21.82 6.23
C GLU A 374 33.83 22.16 7.72
N GLY A 375 35.00 22.21 8.37
CA GLY A 375 35.06 22.65 9.76
C GLY A 375 34.56 24.10 9.88
N ALA A 376 33.61 24.35 10.78
CA ALA A 376 33.05 25.67 11.02
C ALA A 376 32.75 25.89 12.50
N CYS A 377 32.76 27.15 12.96
CA CYS A 377 32.36 27.46 14.32
C CYS A 377 30.86 27.19 14.52
N LEU A 378 30.50 26.67 15.70
CA LEU A 378 29.13 26.30 16.03
C LEU A 378 28.14 27.47 15.87
N GLU A 379 28.56 28.70 16.20
CA GLU A 379 27.73 29.89 16.02
C GLU A 379 27.31 30.12 14.56
N THR A 380 28.22 29.88 13.62
CA THR A 380 27.92 30.02 12.18
C THR A 380 26.95 28.95 11.72
N ILE A 381 27.16 27.70 12.17
CA ILE A 381 26.28 26.57 11.84
C ILE A 381 24.88 26.81 12.40
N ASP A 382 24.78 27.23 13.67
CA ASP A 382 23.53 27.51 14.36
C ASP A 382 22.74 28.63 13.67
N ARG A 383 23.41 29.72 13.31
CA ARG A 383 22.80 30.80 12.55
C ARG A 383 22.20 30.30 11.23
N ARG A 384 22.97 29.53 10.45
CA ARG A 384 22.51 29.00 9.14
C ARG A 384 21.37 27.99 9.28
N LEU A 385 21.39 27.14 10.32
CA LEU A 385 20.29 26.22 10.64
C LEU A 385 19.01 27.00 10.99
N MET A 386 19.12 28.05 11.81
CA MET A 386 17.99 28.92 12.13
C MET A 386 17.44 29.62 10.89
N GLU A 387 18.30 30.18 10.04
CA GLU A 387 17.90 30.82 8.77
C GLU A 387 17.16 29.83 7.86
N SER A 388 17.67 28.60 7.72
CA SER A 388 17.07 27.53 6.92
C SER A 388 15.66 27.16 7.43
N SER A 389 15.54 26.96 8.73
CA SER A 389 14.28 26.64 9.42
C SER A 389 13.26 27.80 9.35
N GLN A 390 13.71 29.03 9.62
CA GLN A 390 12.85 30.22 9.58
C GLN A 390 12.33 30.48 8.17
N LYS A 391 13.20 30.46 7.16
CA LYS A 391 12.78 30.69 5.77
C LYS A 391 11.73 29.68 5.33
N ARG A 392 11.87 28.40 5.70
CA ARG A 392 10.81 27.41 5.42
C ARG A 392 9.50 27.78 6.10
N LYS A 393 9.52 28.06 7.39
CA LYS A 393 8.30 28.37 8.17
C LYS A 393 7.55 29.59 7.65
N THR A 394 8.27 30.61 7.15
CA THR A 394 7.67 31.86 6.69
C THR A 394 7.22 31.82 5.23
N THR A 395 7.86 31.00 4.39
CA THR A 395 7.60 30.98 2.94
C THR A 395 6.78 29.78 2.46
N GLN A 396 6.62 28.74 3.28
CA GLN A 396 5.97 27.49 2.89
C GLN A 396 4.87 27.11 3.89
N PRO A 397 3.80 26.43 3.45
CA PRO A 397 2.76 25.97 4.35
C PRO A 397 3.28 24.90 5.32
N VAL A 398 2.78 24.95 6.56
CA VAL A 398 3.02 23.92 7.58
C VAL A 398 2.13 22.68 7.35
N ALA A 399 1.03 22.84 6.61
CA ALA A 399 0.08 21.78 6.31
C ALA A 399 0.65 20.66 5.43
N SER A 400 -0.03 19.51 5.43
CA SER A 400 0.30 18.32 4.63
C SER A 400 0.36 18.67 3.15
N SER A 401 1.55 18.55 2.54
CA SER A 401 1.83 18.85 1.13
C SER A 401 2.96 17.96 0.61
N ALA A 402 3.13 17.89 -0.71
CA ALA A 402 4.24 17.17 -1.38
C ALA A 402 5.37 18.12 -1.85
N GLY A 403 5.47 19.31 -1.25
CA GLY A 403 6.37 20.35 -1.75
C GLY A 403 5.79 21.12 -2.92
N CYS A 404 6.68 21.65 -3.77
CA CYS A 404 6.31 22.34 -5.00
C CYS A 404 5.61 21.37 -5.97
N ILE A 405 4.43 21.74 -6.44
CA ILE A 405 3.65 20.92 -7.37
C ILE A 405 4.22 21.01 -8.79
N PHE A 406 4.62 22.20 -9.21
CA PHE A 406 5.13 22.47 -10.55
C PHE A 406 6.59 22.91 -10.54
N LYS A 407 7.31 22.55 -11.61
CA LYS A 407 8.61 23.12 -11.93
C LYS A 407 8.44 24.59 -12.28
N ASN A 408 9.47 25.40 -12.03
CA ASN A 408 9.45 26.80 -12.47
C ASN A 408 9.62 26.87 -14.00
N PRO A 409 8.65 27.44 -14.75
CA PRO A 409 8.84 27.72 -16.16
C PRO A 409 9.87 28.84 -16.35
N GLN A 410 10.43 28.97 -17.56
CA GLN A 410 11.48 29.95 -17.86
C GLN A 410 11.02 31.40 -17.66
N GLN A 411 9.73 31.66 -17.88
CA GLN A 411 9.15 33.00 -17.89
C GLN A 411 8.89 33.56 -16.49
N SER A 412 8.52 32.72 -15.53
CA SER A 412 8.12 33.15 -14.18
C SER A 412 8.19 32.00 -13.19
N PRO A 413 8.52 32.21 -11.91
CA PRO A 413 8.35 31.20 -10.88
C PRO A 413 6.90 30.68 -10.83
N ALA A 414 6.71 29.36 -10.76
CA ALA A 414 5.38 28.75 -10.82
C ALA A 414 4.45 29.24 -9.70
N GLY A 415 5.00 29.44 -8.49
CA GLY A 415 4.21 29.97 -7.36
C GLY A 415 3.69 31.39 -7.61
N LYS A 416 4.52 32.26 -8.20
CA LYS A 416 4.13 33.62 -8.57
C LYS A 416 3.06 33.61 -9.66
N LEU A 417 3.24 32.74 -10.67
CA LEU A 417 2.24 32.58 -11.74
C LEU A 417 0.87 32.17 -11.18
N VAL A 418 0.82 31.17 -10.30
CA VAL A 418 -0.45 30.70 -9.69
C VAL A 418 -1.08 31.80 -8.83
N ASP A 419 -0.27 32.58 -8.11
CA ASP A 419 -0.73 33.72 -7.32
C ASP A 419 -1.35 34.83 -8.20
N GLU A 420 -0.68 35.21 -9.29
CA GLU A 420 -1.14 36.25 -10.24
C GLU A 420 -2.38 35.82 -11.04
N LEU A 421 -2.60 34.52 -11.20
CA LEU A 421 -3.82 33.95 -11.77
C LEU A 421 -4.98 33.92 -10.76
N GLY A 422 -4.77 34.36 -9.51
CA GLY A 422 -5.80 34.41 -8.49
C GLY A 422 -6.24 33.03 -7.99
N LEU A 423 -5.39 32.00 -8.13
CA LEU A 423 -5.77 30.61 -7.84
C LEU A 423 -5.47 30.17 -6.40
N LYS A 424 -4.87 31.04 -5.57
CA LYS A 424 -4.75 30.79 -4.12
C LYS A 424 -6.11 30.54 -3.50
N ASN A 425 -6.20 29.57 -2.58
CA ASN A 425 -7.43 29.10 -1.95
C ASN A 425 -8.42 28.37 -2.88
N ARG A 426 -8.13 28.19 -4.17
CA ARG A 426 -8.95 27.33 -5.02
C ARG A 426 -8.96 25.90 -4.48
N GLN A 427 -10.13 25.28 -4.49
CA GLN A 427 -10.40 24.04 -3.76
C GLN A 427 -11.19 23.05 -4.61
N VAL A 428 -10.83 21.78 -4.49
CA VAL A 428 -11.56 20.63 -5.01
C VAL A 428 -11.64 19.61 -3.88
N GLY A 429 -12.85 19.30 -3.41
CA GLY A 429 -13.03 18.43 -2.23
C GLY A 429 -12.27 18.97 -1.02
N ALA A 430 -11.37 18.17 -0.44
CA ALA A 430 -10.51 18.58 0.68
C ALA A 430 -9.08 19.00 0.24
N ALA A 431 -8.81 19.08 -1.06
CA ALA A 431 -7.56 19.60 -1.61
C ALA A 431 -7.67 21.10 -1.92
N ARG A 432 -6.68 21.89 -1.49
CA ARG A 432 -6.69 23.35 -1.69
C ARG A 432 -5.32 23.89 -2.10
N VAL A 433 -5.30 24.90 -2.97
CA VAL A 433 -4.08 25.70 -3.24
C VAL A 433 -3.76 26.54 -2.00
N SER A 434 -2.55 26.39 -1.48
CA SER A 434 -2.10 27.06 -0.26
C SER A 434 -2.26 28.58 -0.33
N ALA A 435 -2.85 29.17 0.71
CA ALA A 435 -2.89 30.62 0.89
C ALA A 435 -1.49 31.25 1.01
N VAL A 436 -0.52 30.48 1.51
CA VAL A 436 0.85 30.94 1.77
C VAL A 436 1.64 31.00 0.46
N HIS A 437 1.57 29.95 -0.36
CA HIS A 437 2.42 29.80 -1.55
C HIS A 437 1.68 29.08 -2.68
N GLY A 438 1.45 29.75 -3.83
CA GLY A 438 0.63 29.22 -4.93
C GLY A 438 1.13 27.90 -5.53
N ASN A 439 2.42 27.59 -5.44
CA ASN A 439 2.97 26.31 -5.92
C ASN A 439 2.77 25.12 -4.97
N PHE A 440 2.00 25.26 -3.88
CA PHE A 440 1.74 24.18 -2.93
C PHE A 440 0.25 23.87 -2.91
N ILE A 441 -0.09 22.59 -3.07
CA ILE A 441 -1.43 22.07 -2.75
C ILE A 441 -1.34 21.42 -1.37
N VAL A 442 -2.31 21.77 -0.51
CA VAL A 442 -2.43 21.25 0.84
C VAL A 442 -3.63 20.32 0.95
N ASN A 443 -3.48 19.28 1.75
CA ASN A 443 -4.57 18.40 2.17
C ASN A 443 -5.12 18.91 3.51
N GLU A 444 -6.37 19.39 3.52
CA GLU A 444 -7.03 19.92 4.72
C GLU A 444 -7.59 18.82 5.65
N GLY A 445 -7.43 17.56 5.25
CA GLY A 445 -7.93 16.39 5.96
C GLY A 445 -8.92 15.62 5.09
N GLY A 446 -8.62 14.35 4.81
CA GLY A 446 -9.51 13.48 4.05
C GLY A 446 -9.48 13.66 2.53
N ALA A 447 -8.55 14.46 1.98
CA ALA A 447 -8.44 14.61 0.53
C ALA A 447 -8.12 13.29 -0.16
N ARG A 448 -8.74 13.07 -1.33
CA ARG A 448 -8.39 11.98 -2.24
C ARG A 448 -7.32 12.42 -3.23
N SER A 449 -6.57 11.46 -3.74
CA SER A 449 -5.54 11.74 -4.75
C SER A 449 -6.17 12.26 -6.04
N ALA A 450 -7.37 11.78 -6.39
CA ALA A 450 -8.15 12.27 -7.52
C ALA A 450 -8.49 13.77 -7.43
N GLU A 451 -8.81 14.27 -6.23
CA GLU A 451 -9.13 15.70 -6.01
C GLU A 451 -7.90 16.59 -6.25
N ILE A 452 -6.73 16.13 -5.79
CA ILE A 452 -5.46 16.84 -6.00
C ILE A 452 -5.09 16.84 -7.48
N LEU A 453 -5.26 15.72 -8.18
CA LEU A 453 -5.02 15.62 -9.61
C LEU A 453 -5.95 16.53 -10.43
N GLN A 454 -7.23 16.61 -10.05
CA GLN A 454 -8.17 17.53 -10.66
C GLN A 454 -7.71 18.98 -10.47
N LEU A 455 -7.32 19.37 -9.25
CA LEU A 455 -6.84 20.71 -8.98
C LEU A 455 -5.55 21.05 -9.76
N ILE A 456 -4.64 20.08 -9.92
CA ILE A 456 -3.45 20.22 -10.78
C ILE A 456 -3.86 20.51 -12.23
N ALA A 457 -4.79 19.72 -12.78
CA ALA A 457 -5.25 19.87 -14.16
C ALA A 457 -5.94 21.24 -14.38
N GLU A 458 -6.75 21.69 -13.42
CA GLU A 458 -7.38 23.02 -13.46
C GLU A 458 -6.34 24.14 -13.48
N ILE A 459 -5.29 24.07 -12.65
CA ILE A 459 -4.22 25.07 -12.63
C ILE A 459 -3.47 25.09 -13.98
N GLN A 460 -3.17 23.91 -14.54
CA GLN A 460 -2.49 23.80 -15.83
C GLN A 460 -3.32 24.38 -16.98
N SER A 461 -4.62 24.06 -17.05
CA SER A 461 -5.54 24.60 -18.06
C SER A 461 -5.60 26.13 -17.99
N ILE A 462 -5.76 26.69 -16.78
CA ILE A 462 -5.85 28.16 -16.61
C ILE A 462 -4.54 28.86 -16.94
N ALA A 463 -3.39 28.30 -16.54
CA ALA A 463 -2.09 28.86 -16.90
C ALA A 463 -1.86 28.85 -18.42
N LYS A 464 -2.30 27.79 -19.10
CA LYS A 464 -2.23 27.69 -20.55
C LYS A 464 -3.15 28.70 -21.24
N GLU A 465 -4.42 28.78 -20.80
CA GLU A 465 -5.43 29.65 -21.41
C GLU A 465 -5.14 31.14 -21.21
N GLN A 466 -4.73 31.56 -20.00
CA GLN A 466 -4.58 32.97 -19.67
C GLN A 466 -3.17 33.53 -19.88
N ARG A 467 -2.15 32.66 -19.93
CA ARG A 467 -0.74 33.07 -20.01
C ARG A 467 0.05 32.33 -21.09
N GLY A 468 -0.54 31.33 -21.75
CA GLY A 468 0.17 30.53 -22.76
C GLY A 468 1.31 29.69 -22.19
N ILE A 469 1.28 29.38 -20.88
CA ILE A 469 2.36 28.66 -20.19
C ILE A 469 1.92 27.23 -19.90
N ASP A 470 2.63 26.25 -20.46
CA ASP A 470 2.47 24.83 -20.14
C ASP A 470 3.24 24.47 -18.86
N LEU A 471 2.55 24.44 -17.72
CA LEU A 471 3.12 24.03 -16.43
C LEU A 471 3.40 22.52 -16.39
N GLN A 472 4.62 22.14 -16.01
CA GLN A 472 5.02 20.75 -15.80
C GLN A 472 5.10 20.42 -14.31
N THR A 473 4.63 19.24 -13.91
CA THR A 473 4.70 18.79 -12.53
C THR A 473 6.15 18.50 -12.09
N GLU A 474 6.47 18.88 -10.87
CA GLU A 474 7.69 18.49 -10.15
C GLU A 474 7.42 17.30 -9.22
N VAL A 475 6.23 17.30 -8.60
CA VAL A 475 5.72 16.17 -7.82
C VAL A 475 5.65 14.90 -8.69
N GLN A 476 6.11 13.78 -8.14
CA GLN A 476 6.07 12.50 -8.84
C GLN A 476 4.69 11.86 -8.65
N ILE A 477 3.93 11.78 -9.74
CA ILE A 477 2.63 11.12 -9.76
C ILE A 477 2.87 9.64 -10.07
N VAL A 478 2.45 8.75 -9.17
CA VAL A 478 2.71 7.30 -9.24
C VAL A 478 1.49 6.48 -8.89
N GLY A 479 1.53 5.19 -9.20
CA GLY A 479 0.44 4.26 -8.91
C GLY A 479 -0.58 4.17 -10.04
N VAL A 480 -1.68 3.48 -9.76
CA VAL A 480 -2.78 3.21 -10.70
C VAL A 480 -4.06 3.90 -10.24
N ASP A 481 -4.94 4.17 -11.20
CA ASP A 481 -6.27 4.70 -10.89
C ASP A 481 -7.09 3.65 -10.12
N ASP A 482 -8.07 4.14 -9.35
CA ASP A 482 -8.99 3.30 -8.58
C ASP A 482 -9.98 2.62 -9.54
N GLU A 483 -10.28 1.33 -9.32
CA GLU A 483 -11.16 0.52 -10.18
C GLU A 483 -12.66 0.79 -9.96
#